data_AF-A0A2V8NNJ9-F1
#
_entry.id   AF-A0A2V8NNJ9-F1
#
_cell.length_a   1.000
_cell.length_b   1.000
_cell.length_c   1.000
_cell.angle_alpha   90.00
_cell.angle_beta   90.00
_cell.angle_gamma   90.00
#
_symmetry.space_group_name_H-M   'P 1'
#
loop_
_entity.id
_entity.type
_entity.pdbx_description
1 polymer ?
#
loop_
_entity_poly.entity_id
_entity_poly.type
_entity_poly.pdbx_seq_one_letter_code
_entity_poly.pdbx_strand_id
1 'polypeptide(L)'
;MLVLVLLLFACASLDSPALAQSADREKPKLKDFGSSLKRIKWDAKQNAAVETKRKDEKGNGEKGDSDIDVVRVETALVAGDFLVLDERGLPVKGLTRDDFVVKEDGKAHQVGSFSLGDDVAIPRSIVLIIDYSGSQAPFIETSVEAAKVLVDKLGPQDRMAIVTDDVELLVNFTRDKEKLKNSLELLKERVPSSSASAPSAIPFQERRYGRSAQFSALMATLKEAFDDEDQRPIIIFQTDGDELIYLRQPIISPTVPVGLPPDMRKMIEERMKQSLQEQRNKVREFSLEDVYKAAQKSRATIYTVIPGGIRLMGFTPDQQVERIKAFEEKVSLEIRSPQIRARRLDNLKRTLTEAFRLEAQTMLKVQSALAVLSTITGGWIEFLEDRSQASEIYSHIFLDINRRYVVGYYPINKEHDGKRRKIDIEVKGHPEYLVVGRKSYYAPGPED
;
A
#
# COMPACT_ATOMS: atom_id res chain seq x y z
N MET A 1 37.80 45.37 -45.34
CA MET A 1 37.64 45.51 -43.88
C MET A 1 36.20 45.18 -43.53
N LEU A 2 36.04 44.35 -42.50
CA LEU A 2 34.85 43.58 -42.09
C LEU A 2 33.49 44.30 -42.11
N VAL A 3 32.49 43.61 -42.65
CA VAL A 3 31.06 43.79 -42.38
C VAL A 3 30.72 42.94 -41.16
N LEU A 4 30.32 43.59 -40.05
CA LEU A 4 29.90 42.93 -38.82
C LEU A 4 28.39 42.66 -38.88
N VAL A 5 28.01 41.40 -39.13
CA VAL A 5 26.63 40.93 -39.01
C VAL A 5 26.39 40.51 -37.56
N LEU A 6 25.60 41.29 -36.83
CA LEU A 6 25.07 40.90 -35.52
C LEU A 6 23.93 39.89 -35.73
N LEU A 7 24.19 38.61 -35.48
CA LEU A 7 23.17 37.58 -35.33
C LEU A 7 22.69 37.57 -33.87
N LEU A 8 21.54 38.18 -33.63
CA LEU A 8 20.77 38.03 -32.39
C LEU A 8 20.19 36.61 -32.35
N PHE A 9 20.83 35.72 -31.58
CA PHE A 9 20.21 34.47 -31.15
C PHE A 9 19.15 34.80 -30.09
N ALA A 10 17.89 34.85 -30.53
CA ALA A 10 16.75 34.77 -29.62
C ALA A 10 16.67 33.33 -29.10
N CYS A 11 17.20 33.07 -27.91
CA CYS A 11 16.87 31.88 -27.14
C CYS A 11 15.37 31.92 -26.80
N ALA A 12 14.54 31.29 -27.61
CA ALA A 12 13.20 30.90 -27.21
C ALA A 12 13.36 29.76 -26.19
N SER A 13 13.24 30.08 -24.91
CA SER A 13 12.99 29.09 -23.87
C SER A 13 11.67 28.40 -24.21
N LEU A 14 11.75 27.13 -24.59
CA LEU A 14 10.60 26.23 -24.64
C LEU A 14 10.15 26.02 -23.19
N ASP A 15 9.30 26.92 -22.70
CA ASP A 15 8.55 26.69 -21.46
C ASP A 15 7.73 25.42 -21.66
N SER A 16 8.10 24.38 -20.91
CA SER A 16 7.26 23.19 -20.80
C SER A 16 5.90 23.63 -20.26
N PRO A 17 4.77 23.18 -20.82
CA PRO A 17 3.48 23.53 -20.25
C PRO A 17 3.40 22.86 -18.88
N ALA A 18 3.64 23.64 -17.83
CA ALA A 18 3.24 23.29 -16.50
C ALA A 18 1.72 23.11 -16.55
N LEU A 19 1.26 21.85 -16.49
CA LEU A 19 -0.14 21.54 -16.24
C LEU A 19 -0.51 22.26 -14.95
N ALA A 20 -1.24 23.37 -15.08
CA ALA A 20 -1.75 24.12 -13.94
C ALA A 20 -2.66 23.17 -13.14
N GLN A 21 -2.14 22.66 -12.02
CA GLN A 21 -2.93 21.90 -11.07
C GLN A 21 -4.04 22.81 -10.54
N SER A 22 -5.29 22.41 -10.76
CA SER A 22 -6.43 23.10 -10.18
C SER A 22 -6.37 22.97 -8.65
N ALA A 23 -6.48 24.10 -7.94
CA ALA A 23 -6.51 24.13 -6.49
C ALA A 23 -7.73 23.37 -5.96
N ASP A 24 -7.49 22.48 -5.00
CA ASP A 24 -8.46 21.88 -4.06
C ASP A 24 -9.87 21.62 -4.60
N ARG A 25 -9.99 20.87 -5.70
CA ARG A 25 -11.28 20.28 -6.04
C ARG A 25 -11.55 19.12 -5.07
N GLU A 26 -12.61 19.22 -4.26
CA GLU A 26 -13.13 18.07 -3.52
C GLU A 26 -13.39 16.92 -4.50
N LYS A 27 -12.67 15.81 -4.36
CA LYS A 27 -12.85 14.64 -5.23
C LYS A 27 -14.21 14.00 -4.93
N PRO A 28 -15.18 13.97 -5.87
CA PRO A 28 -16.50 13.38 -5.64
C PRO A 28 -16.43 11.88 -5.32
N LYS A 29 -15.39 11.18 -5.82
CA LYS A 29 -15.18 9.73 -5.67
C LYS A 29 -15.03 9.27 -4.21
N LEU A 30 -14.72 10.17 -3.28
CA LEU A 30 -14.46 9.82 -1.88
C LEU A 30 -15.67 9.97 -0.95
N LYS A 31 -16.83 10.45 -1.44
CA LYS A 31 -18.05 10.62 -0.61
C LYS A 31 -18.72 9.30 -0.20
N ASP A 32 -18.60 8.24 -1.00
CA ASP A 32 -19.03 6.86 -0.68
C ASP A 32 -17.82 5.92 -0.81
N PHE A 33 -16.77 6.19 -0.04
CA PHE A 33 -15.54 5.41 -0.07
C PHE A 33 -15.83 3.92 0.19
N GLY A 34 -15.26 3.05 -0.65
CA GLY A 34 -15.51 1.60 -0.61
C GLY A 34 -16.66 1.15 -1.50
N SER A 35 -17.35 2.07 -2.19
CA SER A 35 -18.43 1.75 -3.13
C SER A 35 -17.98 0.82 -4.28
N SER A 36 -16.70 0.86 -4.67
CA SER A 36 -16.14 -0.01 -5.70
C SER A 36 -16.20 -1.49 -5.32
N LEU A 37 -16.02 -1.81 -4.03
CA LEU A 37 -16.04 -3.19 -3.55
C LEU A 37 -17.40 -3.87 -3.78
N LYS A 38 -18.49 -3.11 -3.77
CA LYS A 38 -19.85 -3.62 -4.03
C LYS A 38 -20.00 -4.16 -5.47
N ARG A 39 -19.18 -3.66 -6.40
CA ARG A 39 -19.18 -4.03 -7.83
C ARG A 39 -18.19 -5.13 -8.17
N ILE A 40 -17.31 -5.51 -7.25
CA ILE A 40 -16.37 -6.61 -7.45
C ILE A 40 -17.11 -7.93 -7.21
N LYS A 41 -17.02 -8.85 -8.17
CA LYS A 41 -17.62 -10.19 -8.10
C LYS A 41 -16.61 -11.24 -8.57
N TRP A 42 -16.56 -12.37 -7.88
CA TRP A 42 -15.73 -13.48 -8.30
C TRP A 42 -16.29 -14.15 -9.56
N ASP A 43 -15.49 -14.23 -10.62
CA ASP A 43 -15.79 -15.03 -11.81
C ASP A 43 -15.03 -16.36 -11.75
N ALA A 44 -15.76 -17.46 -11.53
CA ALA A 44 -15.20 -18.79 -11.43
C ALA A 44 -14.57 -19.30 -12.75
N LYS A 45 -15.00 -18.79 -13.91
CA LYS A 45 -14.43 -19.20 -15.21
C LYS A 45 -13.08 -18.51 -15.46
N GLN A 46 -12.96 -17.26 -15.03
CA GLN A 46 -11.73 -16.48 -15.17
C GLN A 46 -10.76 -16.71 -13.99
N ASN A 47 -11.24 -17.34 -12.92
CA ASN A 47 -10.50 -17.51 -11.67
C ASN A 47 -9.94 -16.18 -11.16
N ALA A 48 -10.76 -15.13 -11.24
CA ALA A 48 -10.38 -13.75 -10.94
C ALA A 48 -11.61 -12.94 -10.55
N ALA A 49 -11.37 -11.82 -9.87
CA ALA A 49 -12.39 -10.84 -9.57
C ALA A 49 -12.67 -9.95 -10.81
N VAL A 50 -13.95 -9.76 -11.13
CA VAL A 50 -14.41 -8.89 -12.23
C VAL A 50 -15.29 -7.75 -11.68
N GLU A 51 -15.26 -6.60 -12.34
CA GLU A 51 -16.10 -5.46 -11.97
C GLU A 51 -17.38 -5.43 -12.80
N THR A 52 -18.54 -5.33 -12.14
CA THR A 52 -19.84 -5.19 -12.81
C THR A 52 -20.08 -3.73 -13.22
N LYS A 53 -20.59 -3.50 -14.44
CA LYS A 53 -20.89 -2.16 -14.98
C LYS A 53 -21.83 -1.34 -14.07
N ARG A 54 -21.64 -0.02 -14.02
CA ARG A 54 -22.53 0.91 -13.27
C ARG A 54 -23.92 0.93 -13.93
N LYS A 55 -24.99 0.90 -13.12
CA LYS A 55 -26.38 0.94 -13.63
C LYS A 55 -26.72 2.22 -14.39
N ASP A 56 -25.96 3.29 -14.19
CA ASP A 56 -26.22 4.62 -14.80
C ASP A 56 -25.64 4.76 -16.22
N GLU A 57 -24.93 3.75 -16.74
CA GLU A 57 -24.41 3.72 -18.12
C GLU A 57 -25.35 3.04 -19.13
N LYS A 58 -26.62 2.78 -18.76
CA LYS A 58 -27.67 2.56 -19.75
C LYS A 58 -28.16 3.91 -20.24
N GLY A 59 -27.51 4.39 -21.30
CA GLY A 59 -27.79 5.66 -21.96
C GLY A 59 -29.27 5.90 -22.22
N ASN A 60 -29.76 7.02 -21.72
CA ASN A 60 -30.97 7.65 -22.23
C ASN A 60 -30.59 8.25 -23.60
N GLY A 61 -31.04 7.62 -24.68
CA GLY A 61 -30.85 8.14 -26.03
C GLY A 61 -31.72 9.37 -26.23
N GLU A 62 -31.15 10.56 -26.09
CA GLU A 62 -31.71 11.77 -26.70
C GLU A 62 -30.66 12.40 -27.61
N LYS A 63 -31.03 12.48 -28.90
CA LYS A 63 -30.29 13.13 -29.97
C LYS A 63 -30.22 14.63 -29.69
N GLY A 64 -28.99 15.15 -29.57
CA GLY A 64 -28.67 16.57 -29.74
C GLY A 64 -27.49 16.68 -30.69
N ASP A 65 -27.73 17.25 -31.86
CA ASP A 65 -26.78 17.50 -32.94
C ASP A 65 -25.97 18.79 -32.67
N SER A 66 -24.64 18.70 -32.67
CA SER A 66 -23.72 19.65 -33.32
C SER A 66 -22.25 19.32 -33.05
N ASP A 67 -21.52 19.21 -34.16
CA ASP A 67 -20.06 19.15 -34.34
C ASP A 67 -19.23 19.88 -33.28
N ILE A 68 -18.30 19.15 -32.63
CA ILE A 68 -16.88 19.04 -33.02
C ILE A 68 -16.39 17.74 -32.37
N ASP A 69 -16.03 16.73 -33.16
CA ASP A 69 -15.24 15.61 -32.68
C ASP A 69 -13.84 16.13 -32.34
N VAL A 70 -13.69 16.68 -31.13
CA VAL A 70 -12.37 16.88 -30.54
C VAL A 70 -11.86 15.49 -30.26
N VAL A 71 -11.10 14.94 -31.21
CA VAL A 71 -10.21 13.81 -30.92
C VAL A 71 -9.20 14.34 -29.89
N ARG A 72 -9.54 14.21 -28.61
CA ARG A 72 -8.57 14.30 -27.53
C ARG A 72 -7.64 13.11 -27.73
N VAL A 73 -6.55 13.33 -28.45
CA VAL A 73 -5.40 12.45 -28.39
C VAL A 73 -4.78 12.69 -27.00
N GLU A 74 -5.35 12.09 -25.97
CA GLU A 74 -4.66 11.90 -24.70
C GLU A 74 -3.52 10.93 -25.00
N THR A 75 -2.35 11.45 -25.39
CA THR A 75 -1.15 10.64 -25.36
C THR A 75 -0.85 10.34 -23.90
N ALA A 76 -1.29 9.18 -23.41
CA ALA A 76 -1.05 8.76 -22.05
C ALA A 76 0.46 8.65 -21.81
N LEU A 77 1.03 9.67 -21.18
CA LEU A 77 2.38 9.65 -20.66
C LEU A 77 2.44 8.52 -19.62
N VAL A 78 3.27 7.51 -19.88
CA VAL A 78 3.55 6.48 -18.88
C VAL A 78 4.67 7.00 -18.01
N ALA A 79 4.37 7.27 -16.75
CA ALA A 79 5.33 7.73 -15.76
C ALA A 79 5.53 6.68 -14.67
N GLY A 80 6.78 6.53 -14.23
CA GLY A 80 7.16 5.73 -13.09
C GLY A 80 8.21 6.44 -12.25
N ASP A 81 8.24 6.10 -10.97
CA ASP A 81 9.16 6.60 -9.98
C ASP A 81 10.19 5.53 -9.61
N PHE A 82 11.46 5.88 -9.77
CA PHE A 82 12.59 4.95 -9.72
C PHE A 82 13.65 5.43 -8.74
N LEU A 83 14.09 4.55 -7.85
CA LEU A 83 15.24 4.75 -7.00
C LEU A 83 16.45 4.09 -7.65
N VAL A 84 17.53 4.85 -7.84
CA VAL A 84 18.80 4.32 -8.33
C VAL A 84 19.75 4.15 -7.16
N LEU A 85 20.27 2.94 -6.97
CA LEU A 85 21.17 2.58 -5.89
C LEU A 85 22.56 2.23 -6.44
N ASP A 86 23.62 2.65 -5.74
CA ASP A 86 24.99 2.21 -6.01
C ASP A 86 25.23 0.77 -5.49
N GLU A 87 26.42 0.22 -5.72
CA GLU A 87 26.81 -1.13 -5.27
C GLU A 87 26.77 -1.31 -3.73
N ARG A 88 26.75 -0.21 -2.97
CA ARG A 88 26.63 -0.20 -1.50
C ARG A 88 25.17 -0.06 -1.05
N GLY A 89 24.22 0.00 -1.98
CA GLY A 89 22.80 0.21 -1.70
C GLY A 89 22.45 1.65 -1.34
N LEU A 90 23.32 2.62 -1.60
CA LEU A 90 23.06 4.03 -1.32
C LEU A 90 22.40 4.71 -2.54
N PRO A 91 21.39 5.57 -2.34
CA PRO A 91 20.78 6.31 -3.43
C PRO A 91 21.76 7.21 -4.19
N VAL A 92 21.84 7.03 -5.51
CA VAL A 92 22.62 7.85 -6.43
C VAL A 92 21.88 9.15 -6.70
N LYS A 93 22.59 10.28 -6.58
CA LYS A 93 22.06 11.63 -6.80
C LYS A 93 22.66 12.27 -8.04
N GLY A 94 21.99 13.29 -8.57
CA GLY A 94 22.50 14.14 -9.65
C GLY A 94 22.36 13.55 -11.04
N LEU A 95 21.66 12.42 -11.19
CA LEU A 95 21.30 11.91 -12.52
C LEU A 95 20.30 12.87 -13.16
N THR A 96 20.44 13.03 -14.47
CA THR A 96 19.65 13.88 -15.32
C THR A 96 18.78 13.03 -16.25
N ARG A 97 17.83 13.67 -16.93
CA ARG A 97 17.00 13.04 -17.97
C ARG A 97 17.83 12.21 -18.96
N ASP A 98 18.99 12.73 -19.36
CA ASP A 98 19.80 12.14 -20.42
C ASP A 98 20.58 10.90 -19.97
N ASP A 99 20.66 10.65 -18.66
CA ASP A 99 21.31 9.47 -18.10
C ASP A 99 20.43 8.22 -18.17
N PHE A 100 19.12 8.38 -18.40
CA PHE A 100 18.18 7.25 -18.39
C PHE A 100 17.94 6.68 -19.79
N VAL A 101 17.81 5.36 -19.86
CA VAL A 101 17.26 4.62 -21.00
C VAL A 101 16.02 3.89 -20.54
N VAL A 102 14.89 4.21 -21.17
CA VAL A 102 13.61 3.55 -20.91
C VAL A 102 13.37 2.50 -21.99
N LYS A 103 13.02 1.28 -21.59
CA LYS A 103 12.59 0.22 -22.51
C LYS A 103 11.21 -0.28 -22.15
N GLU A 104 10.31 -0.34 -23.13
CA GLU A 104 9.02 -1.02 -23.03
C GLU A 104 9.08 -2.29 -23.89
N ASP A 105 8.86 -3.45 -23.26
CA ASP A 105 8.94 -4.76 -23.91
C ASP A 105 10.24 -4.93 -24.74
N GLY A 106 11.35 -4.42 -24.20
CA GLY A 106 12.68 -4.45 -24.81
C GLY A 106 12.95 -3.35 -25.84
N LYS A 107 11.96 -2.56 -26.25
CA LYS A 107 12.11 -1.46 -27.21
C LYS A 107 12.44 -0.16 -26.50
N ALA A 108 13.51 0.51 -26.93
CA ALA A 108 13.93 1.78 -26.34
C ALA A 108 12.94 2.93 -26.65
N HIS A 109 12.71 3.79 -25.66
CA HIS A 109 11.86 4.97 -25.73
C HIS A 109 12.64 6.19 -25.26
N GLN A 110 12.33 7.35 -25.84
CA GLN A 110 12.85 8.62 -25.32
C GLN A 110 12.10 8.98 -24.05
N VAL A 111 12.85 9.45 -23.05
CA VAL A 111 12.26 10.06 -21.85
C VAL A 111 11.51 11.30 -22.31
N GLY A 112 10.19 11.34 -22.13
CA GLY A 112 9.31 12.45 -22.48
C GLY A 112 9.18 13.48 -21.35
N SER A 113 9.24 13.03 -20.09
CA SER A 113 9.21 13.89 -18.91
C SER A 113 10.20 13.40 -17.85
N PHE A 114 10.75 14.32 -17.07
CA PHE A 114 11.68 14.01 -16.00
C PHE A 114 11.50 14.99 -14.85
N SER A 115 11.42 14.46 -13.63
CA SER A 115 11.45 15.27 -12.40
C SER A 115 12.09 14.50 -11.25
N LEU A 116 12.48 15.25 -10.22
CA LEU A 116 13.04 14.70 -9.00
C LEU A 116 11.96 14.47 -7.96
N GLY A 117 12.16 13.48 -7.09
CA GLY A 117 11.23 13.11 -6.04
C GLY A 117 11.11 14.17 -4.93
N ASP A 118 12.05 15.10 -4.82
CA ASP A 118 12.00 16.25 -3.93
C ASP A 118 11.57 17.55 -4.63
N ASP A 119 11.12 17.46 -5.89
CA ASP A 119 10.57 18.60 -6.61
C ASP A 119 9.28 19.10 -5.92
N VAL A 120 9.39 20.28 -5.31
CA VAL A 120 8.32 20.93 -4.53
C VAL A 120 7.15 21.34 -5.43
N ALA A 121 7.36 21.46 -6.75
CA ALA A 121 6.31 21.76 -7.71
C ALA A 121 5.37 20.56 -7.98
N ILE A 122 5.78 19.34 -7.62
CA ILE A 122 4.99 18.13 -7.84
C ILE A 122 4.51 17.58 -6.50
N PRO A 123 3.29 17.95 -6.05
CA PRO A 123 2.78 17.52 -4.76
C PRO A 123 2.58 16.01 -4.72
N ARG A 124 2.80 15.43 -3.53
CA ARG A 124 2.50 14.04 -3.26
C ARG A 124 1.06 13.90 -2.78
N SER A 125 0.36 12.92 -3.33
CA SER A 125 -0.95 12.49 -2.85
C SER A 125 -0.75 11.21 -2.05
N ILE A 126 -0.81 11.31 -0.72
CA ILE A 126 -0.50 10.18 0.17
C ILE A 126 -1.79 9.66 0.80
N VAL A 127 -2.01 8.35 0.75
CA VAL A 127 -3.05 7.70 1.55
C VAL A 127 -2.37 6.87 2.63
N LEU A 128 -2.64 7.17 3.89
CA LEU A 128 -2.32 6.28 4.99
C LEU A 128 -3.50 5.34 5.19
N ILE A 129 -3.29 4.04 4.97
CA ILE A 129 -4.23 3.00 5.40
C ILE A 129 -3.73 2.50 6.75
N ILE A 130 -4.50 2.70 7.80
CA ILE A 130 -4.14 2.33 9.18
C ILE A 130 -5.05 1.24 9.72
N ASP A 131 -4.41 0.12 10.04
CA ASP A 131 -5.03 -1.02 10.71
C ASP A 131 -5.19 -0.75 12.21
N TYR A 132 -6.43 -0.88 12.68
CA TYR A 132 -6.78 -0.75 14.10
C TYR A 132 -7.64 -1.93 14.58
N SER A 133 -7.49 -3.08 13.92
CA SER A 133 -8.11 -4.35 14.27
C SER A 133 -7.70 -4.84 15.67
N GLY A 134 -8.36 -5.90 16.15
CA GLY A 134 -8.15 -6.43 17.50
C GLY A 134 -6.72 -6.92 17.77
N SER A 135 -6.01 -7.42 16.76
CA SER A 135 -4.59 -7.83 16.85
C SER A 135 -3.66 -6.63 17.01
N GLN A 136 -4.03 -5.48 16.45
CA GLN A 136 -3.26 -4.24 16.51
C GLN A 136 -3.49 -3.43 17.78
N ALA A 137 -4.45 -3.82 18.61
CA ALA A 137 -4.82 -3.07 19.79
C ALA A 137 -3.71 -2.88 20.84
N PRO A 138 -2.73 -3.80 21.05
CA PRO A 138 -1.55 -3.53 21.87
C PRO A 138 -0.63 -2.46 21.26
N PHE A 139 -0.68 -2.28 19.95
CA PHE A 139 0.21 -1.43 19.17
C PHE A 139 -0.44 -0.13 18.70
N ILE A 140 -1.74 0.07 18.92
CA ILE A 140 -2.48 1.22 18.37
C ILE A 140 -1.88 2.58 18.77
N GLU A 141 -1.40 2.71 20.00
CA GLU A 141 -0.74 3.94 20.45
C GLU A 141 0.60 4.14 19.73
N THR A 142 1.40 3.08 19.60
CA THR A 142 2.64 3.07 18.79
C THR A 142 2.34 3.52 17.36
N SER A 143 1.35 2.89 16.74
CA SER A 143 0.88 3.11 15.38
C SER A 143 0.40 4.55 15.13
N VAL A 144 -0.35 5.12 16.07
CA VAL A 144 -0.84 6.50 15.95
C VAL A 144 0.29 7.51 16.12
N GLU A 145 1.17 7.35 17.12
CA GLU A 145 2.31 8.26 17.29
C GLU A 145 3.27 8.19 16.09
N ALA A 146 3.50 6.98 15.58
CA ALA A 146 4.20 6.74 14.32
C ALA A 146 3.59 7.51 13.14
N ALA A 147 2.28 7.40 12.93
CA ALA A 147 1.57 8.11 11.88
C ALA A 147 1.63 9.64 12.05
N LYS A 148 1.66 10.17 13.28
CA LYS A 148 1.84 11.62 13.49
C LYS A 148 3.23 12.09 13.05
N VAL A 149 4.28 11.30 13.29
CA VAL A 149 5.63 11.60 12.77
C VAL A 149 5.66 11.63 11.24
N LEU A 150 4.91 10.72 10.59
CA LEU A 150 4.70 10.75 9.14
C LEU A 150 4.04 12.08 8.70
N VAL A 151 2.97 12.51 9.38
CA VAL A 151 2.27 13.79 9.10
C VAL A 151 3.21 15.00 9.25
N ASP A 152 4.07 15.00 10.27
CA ASP A 152 5.03 16.09 10.49
C ASP A 152 6.01 16.27 9.32
N LYS A 153 6.39 15.16 8.67
CA LYS A 153 7.32 15.13 7.55
C LYS A 153 6.71 15.48 6.19
N LEU A 154 5.39 15.67 6.11
CA LEU A 154 4.75 16.15 4.88
C LEU A 154 5.33 17.51 4.46
N GLY A 155 5.68 17.61 3.19
CA GLY A 155 6.08 18.85 2.54
C GLY A 155 4.91 19.83 2.44
N PRO A 156 5.17 21.11 2.13
CA PRO A 156 4.14 22.15 2.15
C PRO A 156 3.00 21.88 1.15
N GLN A 157 3.30 21.25 0.00
CA GLN A 157 2.33 20.94 -1.06
C GLN A 157 1.74 19.53 -0.96
N ASP A 158 2.22 18.70 -0.04
CA ASP A 158 1.67 17.35 0.10
C ASP A 158 0.27 17.38 0.68
N ARG A 159 -0.57 16.48 0.17
CA ARG A 159 -1.88 16.21 0.74
C ARG A 159 -1.95 14.76 1.19
N MET A 160 -2.61 14.53 2.33
CA MET A 160 -2.81 13.20 2.87
C MET A 160 -4.28 12.93 3.15
N ALA A 161 -4.72 11.71 2.84
CA ALA A 161 -5.97 11.13 3.32
C ALA A 161 -5.66 9.97 4.28
N ILE A 162 -6.58 9.67 5.20
CA ILE A 162 -6.46 8.54 6.13
C ILE A 162 -7.66 7.63 5.95
N VAL A 163 -7.37 6.36 5.72
CA VAL A 163 -8.34 5.28 5.55
C VAL A 163 -8.08 4.25 6.65
N THR A 164 -9.13 3.67 7.23
CA THR A 164 -8.98 2.59 8.21
C THR A 164 -9.21 1.22 7.56
N ASP A 165 -8.84 0.13 8.26
CA ASP A 165 -9.16 -1.23 7.85
C ASP A 165 -10.65 -1.56 7.85
N ASP A 166 -11.51 -0.62 8.24
CA ASP A 166 -12.96 -0.70 8.03
C ASP A 166 -13.40 -0.22 6.65
N VAL A 167 -12.49 0.09 5.74
CA VAL A 167 -12.87 0.72 4.47
C VAL A 167 -13.63 2.02 4.76
N GLU A 168 -13.19 2.77 5.77
CA GLU A 168 -13.73 4.08 6.14
C GLU A 168 -12.69 5.15 5.80
N LEU A 169 -13.12 6.20 5.10
CA LEU A 169 -12.32 7.40 4.92
C LEU A 169 -12.44 8.25 6.20
N LEU A 170 -11.46 8.11 7.08
CA LEU A 170 -11.42 8.86 8.34
C LEU A 170 -11.21 10.36 8.10
N VAL A 171 -10.37 10.69 7.12
CA VAL A 171 -10.20 12.07 6.65
C VAL A 171 -9.87 12.08 5.16
N ASN A 172 -10.56 12.94 4.42
CA ASN A 172 -10.27 13.18 3.00
C ASN A 172 -8.93 13.90 2.82
N PHE A 173 -8.40 13.91 1.59
CA PHE A 173 -7.18 14.62 1.25
C PHE A 173 -7.18 16.05 1.78
N THR A 174 -6.18 16.35 2.60
CA THR A 174 -5.98 17.66 3.17
C THR A 174 -4.49 17.93 3.37
N ARG A 175 -4.14 19.20 3.43
CA ARG A 175 -2.81 19.71 3.77
C ARG A 175 -2.73 20.14 5.24
N ASP A 176 -3.87 20.11 5.93
CA ASP A 176 -4.00 20.47 7.35
C ASP A 176 -3.44 19.34 8.23
N LYS A 177 -2.19 19.54 8.69
CA LYS A 177 -1.49 18.62 9.58
C LYS A 177 -2.22 18.43 10.91
N GLU A 178 -2.85 19.46 11.45
CA GLU A 178 -3.56 19.38 12.73
C GLU A 178 -4.83 18.55 12.57
N LYS A 179 -5.58 18.73 11.48
CA LYS A 179 -6.74 17.88 11.15
C LYS A 179 -6.34 16.40 11.01
N LEU A 180 -5.22 16.12 10.34
CA LEU A 180 -4.69 14.76 10.20
C LEU A 180 -4.34 14.15 11.57
N LYS A 181 -3.59 14.86 12.41
CA LYS A 181 -3.19 14.41 13.75
C LYS A 181 -4.38 14.19 14.68
N ASN A 182 -5.35 15.11 14.66
CA ASN A 182 -6.57 14.99 15.46
C ASN A 182 -7.40 13.77 15.02
N SER A 183 -7.48 13.52 13.71
CA SER A 183 -8.17 12.33 13.18
C SER A 183 -7.50 11.03 13.61
N LEU A 184 -6.15 10.98 13.61
CA LEU A 184 -5.41 9.83 14.13
C LEU A 184 -5.65 9.60 15.63
N GLU A 185 -5.77 10.67 16.42
CA GLU A 185 -6.03 10.54 17.86
C GLU A 185 -7.39 9.87 18.14
N LEU A 186 -8.41 10.11 17.30
CA LEU A 186 -9.71 9.44 17.42
C LEU A 186 -9.62 7.91 17.35
N LEU A 187 -8.59 7.35 16.70
CA LEU A 187 -8.42 5.89 16.62
C LEU A 187 -8.07 5.29 18.00
N LYS A 188 -7.35 6.02 18.84
CA LYS A 188 -7.07 5.58 20.23
C LYS A 188 -8.34 5.58 21.08
N GLU A 189 -9.29 6.46 20.78
CA GLU A 189 -10.59 6.49 21.47
C GLU A 189 -11.49 5.32 21.03
N ARG A 190 -11.43 4.94 19.74
CA ARG A 190 -12.15 3.77 19.20
C ARG A 190 -11.62 2.45 19.75
N VAL A 191 -10.31 2.39 20.00
CA VAL A 191 -9.61 1.27 20.61
C VAL A 191 -9.15 1.67 22.00
N PRO A 192 -10.04 1.69 23.02
CA PRO A 192 -9.58 1.89 24.38
C PRO A 192 -8.53 0.81 24.67
N SER A 193 -7.28 1.26 24.83
CA SER A 193 -6.08 0.46 24.65
C SER A 193 -6.22 -0.94 25.25
N SER A 194 -5.99 -1.97 24.44
CA SER A 194 -6.17 -3.35 24.86
C SER A 194 -5.04 -3.86 25.77
N SER A 195 -4.44 -3.03 26.62
CA SER A 195 -3.63 -3.52 27.74
C SER A 195 -4.50 -3.78 28.97
N ALA A 196 -5.61 -4.51 28.85
CA ALA A 196 -6.50 -4.82 29.99
C ALA A 196 -6.90 -3.59 30.86
N SER A 197 -6.91 -2.39 30.28
CA SER A 197 -7.03 -1.12 31.01
C SER A 197 -7.78 -0.05 30.23
N ALA A 198 -9.02 -0.34 29.88
CA ALA A 198 -10.03 0.65 30.22
C ALA A 198 -10.27 0.51 31.74
N PRO A 199 -10.28 1.59 32.54
CA PRO A 199 -10.95 1.52 33.83
C PRO A 199 -12.36 1.01 33.55
N SER A 200 -12.76 -0.05 34.24
CA SER A 200 -14.10 -0.69 34.19
C SER A 200 -15.21 0.23 33.65
N ALA A 201 -15.62 0.07 32.37
CA ALA A 201 -16.84 0.69 31.85
C ALA A 201 -17.34 0.22 30.47
N ILE A 202 -16.52 -0.40 29.61
CA ILE A 202 -16.99 -0.78 28.25
C ILE A 202 -16.86 -2.31 28.04
N PRO A 203 -17.98 -3.06 27.98
CA PRO A 203 -18.01 -4.46 27.60
C PRO A 203 -17.26 -4.73 26.29
N PHE A 204 -16.64 -5.91 26.13
CA PHE A 204 -15.94 -6.28 24.90
C PHE A 204 -16.81 -6.10 23.63
N GLN A 205 -18.13 -6.29 23.77
CA GLN A 205 -19.14 -6.09 22.72
C GLN A 205 -19.34 -4.62 22.30
N GLU A 206 -18.95 -3.66 23.13
CA GLU A 206 -19.04 -2.23 22.84
C GLU A 206 -17.71 -1.65 22.31
N ARG A 207 -16.63 -2.45 22.28
CA ARG A 207 -15.36 -2.05 21.64
C ARG A 207 -15.52 -2.06 20.12
N ARG A 208 -15.16 -0.96 19.48
CA ARG A 208 -15.20 -0.81 18.02
C ARG A 208 -13.79 -1.00 17.45
N TYR A 209 -13.32 -2.24 17.42
CA TYR A 209 -12.12 -2.58 16.64
C TYR A 209 -12.44 -2.51 15.14
N GLY A 210 -11.40 -2.27 14.34
CA GLY A 210 -11.47 -2.45 12.89
C GLY A 210 -11.90 -3.87 12.51
N ARG A 211 -12.57 -4.02 11.37
CA ARG A 211 -13.11 -5.28 10.87
C ARG A 211 -12.06 -6.23 10.28
N SER A 212 -10.77 -5.90 10.35
CA SER A 212 -9.71 -6.62 9.64
C SER A 212 -10.03 -6.71 8.15
N ALA A 213 -10.28 -5.55 7.52
CA ALA A 213 -10.55 -5.45 6.08
C ALA A 213 -9.47 -4.60 5.36
N GLN A 214 -8.20 -4.82 5.70
CA GLN A 214 -7.06 -4.01 5.25
C GLN A 214 -6.82 -4.10 3.73
N PHE A 215 -6.90 -5.30 3.14
CA PHE A 215 -6.81 -5.51 1.70
C PHE A 215 -8.06 -5.01 0.97
N SER A 216 -9.24 -5.08 1.62
CA SER A 216 -10.46 -4.43 1.11
C SER A 216 -10.30 -2.91 1.06
N ALA A 217 -9.76 -2.30 2.11
CA ALA A 217 -9.46 -0.87 2.18
C ALA A 217 -8.41 -0.46 1.14
N LEU A 218 -7.39 -1.29 0.92
CA LEU A 218 -6.41 -1.10 -0.14
C LEU A 218 -7.06 -1.17 -1.53
N MET A 219 -7.90 -2.18 -1.79
CA MET A 219 -8.62 -2.31 -3.06
C MET A 219 -9.50 -1.09 -3.35
N ALA A 220 -10.22 -0.59 -2.34
CA ALA A 220 -11.00 0.64 -2.46
C ALA A 220 -10.10 1.86 -2.73
N THR A 221 -9.00 2.00 -1.99
CA THR A 221 -8.02 3.08 -2.16
C THR A 221 -7.46 3.13 -3.59
N LEU A 222 -7.00 1.99 -4.10
CA LEU A 222 -6.42 1.86 -5.44
C LEU A 222 -7.42 2.25 -6.55
N LYS A 223 -8.72 2.04 -6.33
CA LYS A 223 -9.78 2.33 -7.30
C LYS A 223 -10.40 3.72 -7.17
N GLU A 224 -10.38 4.31 -5.97
CA GLU A 224 -11.23 5.47 -5.66
C GLU A 224 -10.44 6.72 -5.24
N ALA A 225 -9.25 6.56 -4.64
CA ALA A 225 -8.52 7.69 -4.06
C ALA A 225 -7.78 8.53 -5.11
N PHE A 226 -7.24 7.88 -6.13
CA PHE A 226 -6.38 8.52 -7.13
C PHE A 226 -7.04 8.68 -8.49
N ASP A 227 -6.63 9.71 -9.23
CA ASP A 227 -7.01 9.97 -10.63
C ASP A 227 -5.79 10.39 -11.46
N ASP A 228 -6.02 10.80 -12.70
CA ASP A 228 -4.96 11.11 -13.66
C ASP A 228 -4.15 12.36 -13.29
N GLU A 229 -4.72 13.27 -12.49
CA GLU A 229 -4.07 14.49 -12.00
C GLU A 229 -3.11 14.21 -10.83
N ASP A 230 -3.25 13.07 -10.15
CA ASP A 230 -2.29 12.64 -9.12
C ASP A 230 -1.00 12.14 -9.78
N GLN A 231 -0.03 13.05 -9.88
CA GLN A 231 1.26 12.73 -10.46
C GLN A 231 2.10 11.79 -9.58
N ARG A 232 1.87 11.80 -8.26
CA ARG A 232 2.65 11.01 -7.29
C ARG A 232 1.76 10.37 -6.22
N PRO A 233 0.96 9.35 -6.59
CA PRO A 233 0.14 8.61 -5.66
C PRO A 233 1.00 7.67 -4.81
N ILE A 234 0.94 7.82 -3.49
CA ILE A 234 1.69 6.99 -2.54
C ILE A 234 0.70 6.41 -1.54
N ILE A 235 0.83 5.13 -1.24
CA ILE A 235 0.07 4.47 -0.17
C ILE A 235 1.07 4.03 0.90
N ILE A 236 0.85 4.49 2.13
CA ILE A 236 1.48 3.92 3.32
C ILE A 236 0.49 2.91 3.89
N PHE A 237 0.78 1.63 3.72
CA PHE A 237 -0.09 0.54 4.13
C PHE A 237 0.38 -0.01 5.48
N GLN A 238 -0.28 0.41 6.55
CA GLN A 238 0.10 0.02 7.90
C GLN A 238 -0.80 -1.11 8.41
N THR A 239 -0.32 -2.36 8.39
CA THR A 239 -1.12 -3.55 8.70
C THR A 239 -0.29 -4.77 9.10
N ASP A 240 -0.90 -5.72 9.82
CA ASP A 240 -0.36 -7.07 10.01
C ASP A 240 -0.81 -8.10 8.94
N GLY A 241 -1.77 -7.73 8.07
CA GLY A 241 -2.22 -8.51 6.92
C GLY A 241 -3.14 -9.69 7.25
N ASP A 242 -3.79 -9.70 8.40
CA ASP A 242 -4.64 -10.82 8.85
C ASP A 242 -5.86 -11.11 7.94
N GLU A 243 -6.36 -10.15 7.15
CA GLU A 243 -7.45 -10.38 6.19
C GLU A 243 -7.11 -11.42 5.10
N LEU A 244 -5.83 -11.76 4.89
CA LEU A 244 -5.42 -12.75 3.89
C LEU A 244 -6.14 -14.10 4.02
N ILE A 245 -6.55 -14.47 5.23
CA ILE A 245 -7.31 -15.69 5.49
C ILE A 245 -8.73 -15.65 4.89
N TYR A 246 -9.29 -14.45 4.71
CA TYR A 246 -10.64 -14.22 4.18
C TYR A 246 -10.67 -13.93 2.69
N LEU A 247 -9.53 -13.84 2.00
CA LEU A 247 -9.50 -13.66 0.55
C LEU A 247 -9.96 -14.93 -0.18
N ARG A 248 -10.35 -14.80 -1.45
CA ARG A 248 -10.51 -15.97 -2.33
C ARG A 248 -9.16 -16.67 -2.48
N GLN A 249 -9.20 -18.00 -2.45
CA GLN A 249 -8.02 -18.85 -2.57
C GLN A 249 -6.92 -18.41 -1.58
N PRO A 250 -7.22 -18.42 -0.27
CA PRO A 250 -6.35 -17.81 0.73
C PRO A 250 -5.04 -18.59 0.82
N ILE A 251 -3.92 -17.86 0.89
CA ILE A 251 -2.57 -18.45 0.98
C ILE A 251 -2.23 -18.98 2.38
N ILE A 252 -3.05 -18.60 3.35
CA ILE A 252 -3.04 -19.05 4.74
C ILE A 252 -4.40 -19.66 5.06
N SER A 253 -4.43 -20.66 5.92
CA SER A 253 -5.66 -21.28 6.39
C SER A 253 -5.42 -21.86 7.78
N PRO A 254 -6.46 -21.97 8.63
CA PRO A 254 -6.32 -22.63 9.92
C PRO A 254 -5.84 -24.07 9.71
N THR A 255 -4.76 -24.45 10.40
CA THR A 255 -4.21 -25.82 10.39
C THR A 255 -3.90 -26.29 11.80
N VAL A 256 -3.90 -27.60 12.00
CA VAL A 256 -3.57 -28.23 13.28
C VAL A 256 -2.07 -28.52 13.32
N PRO A 257 -1.33 -28.10 14.36
CA PRO A 257 0.06 -28.50 14.53
C PRO A 257 0.23 -30.02 14.54
N VAL A 258 1.28 -30.51 13.90
CA VAL A 258 1.63 -31.94 13.91
C VAL A 258 2.16 -32.34 15.30
N GLY A 259 2.00 -33.61 15.66
CA GLY A 259 2.57 -34.15 16.92
C GLY A 259 1.80 -33.83 18.20
N LEU A 260 0.59 -33.27 18.11
CA LEU A 260 -0.27 -33.04 19.27
C LEU A 260 -0.82 -34.36 19.84
N PRO A 261 -0.91 -34.49 21.18
CA PRO A 261 -1.67 -35.56 21.84
C PRO A 261 -3.11 -35.67 21.31
N PRO A 262 -3.69 -36.89 21.22
CA PRO A 262 -4.97 -37.11 20.55
C PRO A 262 -6.14 -36.28 21.09
N ASP A 263 -6.20 -36.09 22.41
CA ASP A 263 -7.20 -35.30 23.11
C ASP A 263 -7.10 -33.81 22.76
N MET A 264 -5.89 -33.24 22.80
CA MET A 264 -5.65 -31.85 22.38
C MET A 264 -5.92 -31.65 20.90
N ARG A 265 -5.49 -32.59 20.05
CA ARG A 265 -5.76 -32.55 18.61
C ARG A 265 -7.25 -32.46 18.33
N LYS A 266 -8.05 -33.33 18.95
CA LYS A 266 -9.51 -33.32 18.78
C LYS A 266 -10.13 -31.98 19.20
N MET A 267 -9.70 -31.43 20.35
CA MET A 267 -10.17 -30.13 20.83
C MET A 267 -9.85 -29.00 19.83
N ILE A 268 -8.64 -28.98 19.25
CA ILE A 268 -8.25 -27.97 18.26
C ILE A 268 -9.03 -28.15 16.95
N GLU A 269 -9.17 -29.39 16.48
CA GLU A 269 -9.97 -29.70 15.28
C GLU A 269 -11.44 -29.25 15.45
N GLU A 270 -12.03 -29.45 16.62
CA GLU A 270 -13.39 -28.97 16.93
C GLU A 270 -13.49 -27.43 16.92
N ARG A 271 -12.53 -26.73 17.54
CA ARG A 271 -12.47 -25.25 17.48
C ARG A 271 -12.24 -24.74 16.05
N MET A 272 -11.42 -25.45 15.27
CA MET A 272 -11.13 -25.08 13.89
C MET A 272 -12.35 -25.19 12.98
N LYS A 273 -13.28 -26.11 13.23
CA LYS A 273 -14.53 -26.19 12.43
C LYS A 273 -15.30 -24.86 12.44
N GLN A 274 -15.35 -24.18 13.59
CA GLN A 274 -15.97 -22.87 13.70
C GLN A 274 -15.19 -21.81 12.93
N SER A 275 -13.87 -21.75 13.09
CA SER A 275 -13.01 -20.81 12.36
C SER A 275 -13.10 -20.99 10.84
N LEU A 276 -13.08 -22.22 10.34
CA LEU A 276 -13.26 -22.53 8.92
C LEU A 276 -14.65 -22.15 8.41
N GLN A 277 -15.69 -22.33 9.22
CA GLN A 277 -17.05 -21.91 8.87
C GLN A 277 -17.15 -20.37 8.80
N GLU A 278 -16.59 -19.65 9.76
CA GLU A 278 -16.52 -18.20 9.73
C GLU A 278 -15.74 -17.69 8.51
N GLN A 279 -14.60 -18.32 8.20
CA GLN A 279 -13.79 -18.01 7.03
C GLN A 279 -14.60 -18.14 5.74
N ARG A 280 -15.38 -19.23 5.60
CA ARG A 280 -16.28 -19.44 4.45
C ARG A 280 -17.37 -18.38 4.35
N ASN A 281 -17.93 -17.96 5.49
CA ASN A 281 -19.00 -16.96 5.53
C ASN A 281 -18.52 -15.53 5.26
N LYS A 282 -17.24 -15.23 5.51
CA LYS A 282 -16.64 -13.90 5.37
C LYS A 282 -15.77 -13.75 4.13
N VAL A 283 -15.73 -14.75 3.25
CA VAL A 283 -14.86 -14.75 2.08
C VAL A 283 -15.12 -13.53 1.20
N ARG A 284 -14.04 -12.86 0.77
CA ARG A 284 -14.12 -11.73 -0.15
C ARG A 284 -14.42 -12.19 -1.57
N GLU A 285 -14.74 -11.25 -2.46
CA GLU A 285 -14.98 -11.52 -3.89
C GLU A 285 -13.69 -11.50 -4.72
N PHE A 286 -12.53 -11.29 -4.08
CA PHE A 286 -11.23 -11.17 -4.72
C PHE A 286 -10.16 -11.96 -3.97
N SER A 287 -9.13 -12.36 -4.73
CA SER A 287 -7.95 -13.08 -4.25
C SER A 287 -6.79 -12.13 -4.01
N LEU A 288 -5.69 -12.63 -3.43
CA LEU A 288 -4.44 -11.88 -3.31
C LEU A 288 -3.86 -11.49 -4.69
N GLU A 289 -4.01 -12.36 -5.68
CA GLU A 289 -3.56 -12.08 -7.05
C GLU A 289 -4.34 -10.91 -7.67
N ASP A 290 -5.63 -10.79 -7.37
CA ASP A 290 -6.44 -9.64 -7.80
C ASP A 290 -5.96 -8.34 -7.15
N VAL A 291 -5.52 -8.39 -5.89
CA VAL A 291 -4.89 -7.24 -5.21
C VAL A 291 -3.60 -6.85 -5.92
N TYR A 292 -2.72 -7.81 -6.22
CA TYR A 292 -1.48 -7.53 -6.95
C TYR A 292 -1.75 -6.90 -8.32
N LYS A 293 -2.72 -7.44 -9.06
CA LYS A 293 -3.15 -6.85 -10.35
C LYS A 293 -3.69 -5.44 -10.17
N ALA A 294 -4.52 -5.18 -9.16
CA ALA A 294 -5.04 -3.83 -8.90
C ALA A 294 -3.90 -2.85 -8.55
N ALA A 295 -2.93 -3.27 -7.73
CA ALA A 295 -1.76 -2.46 -7.38
C ALA A 295 -0.89 -2.17 -8.62
N GLN A 296 -0.69 -3.15 -9.50
CA GLN A 296 0.05 -3.00 -10.76
C GLN A 296 -0.70 -2.18 -11.82
N LYS A 297 -2.04 -2.17 -11.80
CA LYS A 297 -2.86 -1.29 -12.66
C LYS A 297 -2.87 0.14 -12.14
N SER A 298 -2.83 0.33 -10.83
CA SER A 298 -2.67 1.66 -10.24
C SER A 298 -1.30 2.24 -10.56
N ARG A 299 -1.17 3.57 -10.52
CA ARG A 299 0.14 4.25 -10.55
C ARG A 299 0.76 4.41 -9.14
N ALA A 300 0.09 3.90 -8.10
CA ALA A 300 0.50 4.12 -6.72
C ALA A 300 1.76 3.33 -6.36
N THR A 301 2.65 3.96 -5.59
CA THR A 301 3.77 3.30 -4.91
C THR A 301 3.35 2.95 -3.49
N ILE A 302 3.46 1.66 -3.10
CA ILE A 302 3.00 1.17 -1.81
C ILE A 302 4.21 0.88 -0.91
N TYR A 303 4.27 1.53 0.24
CA TYR A 303 5.17 1.18 1.33
C TYR A 303 4.36 0.52 2.44
N THR A 304 4.78 -0.66 2.89
CA THR A 304 4.09 -1.35 3.97
C THR A 304 4.85 -1.17 5.29
N VAL A 305 4.15 -0.86 6.37
CA VAL A 305 4.73 -0.85 7.73
C VAL A 305 3.93 -1.83 8.57
N ILE A 306 4.58 -2.82 9.18
CA ILE A 306 3.92 -3.82 10.03
C ILE A 306 4.07 -3.39 11.50
N PRO A 307 3.01 -2.90 12.18
CA PRO A 307 3.09 -2.47 13.57
C PRO A 307 3.06 -3.63 14.54
N GLY A 308 3.89 -3.52 15.58
CA GLY A 308 4.06 -4.61 16.54
C GLY A 308 4.59 -5.90 15.92
N GLY A 309 4.92 -5.88 14.64
CA GLY A 309 5.27 -7.08 13.89
C GLY A 309 6.73 -7.42 14.12
N ILE A 310 6.99 -8.68 14.46
CA ILE A 310 8.34 -9.22 14.40
C ILE A 310 8.77 -9.44 12.96
N ARG A 311 10.01 -9.09 12.62
CA ARG A 311 10.61 -9.52 11.36
C ARG A 311 10.96 -11.00 11.41
N LEU A 312 10.38 -11.80 10.52
CA LEU A 312 10.74 -13.21 10.31
C LEU A 312 11.54 -13.43 9.01
N MET A 313 11.32 -12.57 8.02
CA MET A 313 12.07 -12.59 6.77
C MET A 313 13.58 -12.39 7.01
N GLY A 314 14.39 -13.28 6.42
CA GLY A 314 15.85 -13.26 6.57
C GLY A 314 16.40 -14.09 7.74
N PHE A 315 15.54 -14.73 8.53
CA PHE A 315 15.93 -15.61 9.63
C PHE A 315 15.71 -17.09 9.29
N THR A 316 16.50 -17.98 9.91
CA THR A 316 16.31 -19.44 9.79
C THR A 316 15.02 -19.89 10.50
N PRO A 317 14.44 -21.06 10.17
CA PRO A 317 13.23 -21.54 10.83
C PRO A 317 13.32 -21.59 12.37
N ASP A 318 14.46 -21.97 12.93
CA ASP A 318 14.64 -22.00 14.39
C ASP A 318 14.73 -20.58 14.98
N GLN A 319 15.43 -19.66 14.31
CA GLN A 319 15.44 -18.25 14.72
C GLN A 319 14.05 -17.63 14.66
N GLN A 320 13.24 -17.96 13.64
CA GLN A 320 11.87 -17.48 13.53
C GLN A 320 11.01 -17.94 14.72
N VAL A 321 11.14 -19.20 15.13
CA VAL A 321 10.45 -19.74 16.31
C VAL A 321 10.85 -19.00 17.59
N GLU A 322 12.15 -18.78 17.81
CA GLU A 322 12.62 -18.06 18.99
C GLU A 322 12.14 -16.59 19.01
N ARG A 323 12.10 -15.94 17.84
CA ARG A 323 11.54 -14.58 17.72
C ARG A 323 10.05 -14.52 18.08
N ILE A 324 9.25 -15.50 17.67
CA ILE A 324 7.83 -15.56 18.04
C ILE A 324 7.65 -15.78 19.54
N LYS A 325 8.41 -16.71 20.13
CA LYS A 325 8.34 -16.95 21.58
C LYS A 325 8.66 -15.67 22.36
N ALA A 326 9.73 -14.99 22.00
CA ALA A 326 10.13 -13.73 22.63
C ALA A 326 9.07 -12.64 22.47
N PHE A 327 8.43 -12.57 21.29
CA PHE A 327 7.35 -11.64 21.04
C PHE A 327 6.10 -11.92 21.86
N GLU A 328 5.61 -13.16 21.86
CA GLU A 328 4.45 -13.55 22.68
C GLU A 328 4.74 -13.34 24.17
N GLU A 329 5.97 -13.59 24.63
CA GLU A 329 6.37 -13.27 26.01
C GLU A 329 6.33 -11.76 26.27
N LYS A 330 6.92 -10.93 25.40
CA LYS A 330 6.88 -9.46 25.50
C LYS A 330 5.45 -8.94 25.58
N VAL A 331 4.60 -9.34 24.63
CA VAL A 331 3.18 -8.95 24.58
C VAL A 331 2.44 -9.42 25.83
N SER A 332 2.76 -10.63 26.33
CA SER A 332 2.18 -11.15 27.58
C SER A 332 2.58 -10.31 28.79
N LEU A 333 3.82 -9.84 28.87
CA LEU A 333 4.34 -9.04 29.98
C LEU A 333 3.74 -7.64 30.06
N GLU A 334 3.36 -7.07 28.92
CA GLU A 334 2.69 -5.76 28.81
C GLU A 334 1.22 -5.79 29.27
N ILE A 335 0.65 -6.99 29.50
CA ILE A 335 -0.70 -7.13 30.07
C ILE A 335 -0.71 -6.60 31.51
N ARG A 336 -1.44 -5.51 31.74
CA ARG A 336 -1.52 -4.86 33.06
C ARG A 336 -2.20 -5.73 34.14
N SER A 337 -3.20 -6.53 33.78
CA SER A 337 -3.90 -7.42 34.73
C SER A 337 -3.00 -8.58 35.17
N PRO A 338 -2.61 -8.68 36.45
CA PRO A 338 -1.68 -9.72 36.91
C PRO A 338 -2.22 -11.14 36.69
N GLN A 339 -3.53 -11.34 36.84
CA GLN A 339 -4.18 -12.64 36.67
C GLN A 339 -4.16 -13.10 35.20
N ILE A 340 -4.51 -12.19 34.28
CA ILE A 340 -4.51 -12.49 32.85
C ILE A 340 -3.07 -12.72 32.37
N ARG A 341 -2.13 -11.87 32.81
CA ARG A 341 -0.70 -12.02 32.52
C ARG A 341 -0.15 -13.37 32.98
N ALA A 342 -0.40 -13.75 34.22
CA ALA A 342 0.07 -15.03 34.77
C ALA A 342 -0.50 -16.22 33.97
N ARG A 343 -1.79 -16.18 33.62
CA ARG A 343 -2.43 -17.20 32.79
C ARG A 343 -1.84 -17.27 31.37
N ARG A 344 -1.59 -16.11 30.74
CA ARG A 344 -1.01 -16.01 29.40
C ARG A 344 0.41 -16.59 29.39
N LEU A 345 1.23 -16.25 30.38
CA LEU A 345 2.59 -16.79 30.53
C LEU A 345 2.62 -18.30 30.83
N ASP A 346 1.70 -18.82 31.65
CA ASP A 346 1.58 -20.27 31.88
C ASP A 346 1.23 -21.02 30.59
N ASN A 347 0.25 -20.51 29.84
CA ASN A 347 -0.11 -21.08 28.54
C ASN A 347 1.07 -21.07 27.56
N LEU A 348 1.84 -19.97 27.52
CA LEU A 348 3.00 -19.84 26.64
C LEU A 348 4.05 -20.92 26.94
N LYS A 349 4.38 -21.14 28.23
CA LYS A 349 5.33 -22.18 28.66
C LYS A 349 4.90 -23.60 28.28
N ARG A 350 3.59 -23.84 28.15
CA ARG A 350 3.00 -25.14 27.82
C ARG A 350 2.77 -25.32 26.33
N THR A 351 2.97 -24.28 25.53
CA THR A 351 2.79 -24.32 24.08
C THR A 351 3.93 -25.09 23.43
N LEU A 352 3.59 -26.05 22.56
CA LEU A 352 4.58 -26.87 21.87
C LEU A 352 5.36 -26.06 20.83
N THR A 353 6.64 -26.39 20.65
CA THR A 353 7.49 -25.79 19.61
C THR A 353 6.87 -25.88 18.21
N GLU A 354 6.16 -26.98 17.88
CA GLU A 354 5.48 -27.14 16.60
C GLU A 354 4.36 -26.11 16.36
N ALA A 355 3.70 -25.62 17.42
CA ALA A 355 2.70 -24.58 17.30
C ALA A 355 3.35 -23.24 16.91
N PHE A 356 4.46 -22.86 17.57
CA PHE A 356 5.23 -21.68 17.19
C PHE A 356 5.82 -21.79 15.79
N ARG A 357 6.24 -22.99 15.37
CA ARG A 357 6.74 -23.21 14.00
C ARG A 357 5.64 -23.01 12.97
N LEU A 358 4.44 -23.50 13.24
CA LEU A 358 3.29 -23.29 12.34
C LEU A 358 2.91 -21.80 12.27
N GLU A 359 2.92 -21.11 13.41
CA GLU A 359 2.70 -19.68 13.49
C GLU A 359 3.76 -18.90 12.68
N ALA A 360 5.04 -19.26 12.80
CA ALA A 360 6.14 -18.69 12.02
C ALA A 360 5.92 -18.84 10.53
N GLN A 361 5.58 -20.04 10.08
CA GLN A 361 5.32 -20.30 8.67
C GLN A 361 4.14 -19.49 8.16
N THR A 362 3.10 -19.34 8.97
CA THR A 362 1.90 -18.57 8.61
C THR A 362 2.23 -17.09 8.50
N MET A 363 2.89 -16.53 9.51
CA MET A 363 3.27 -15.12 9.55
C MET A 363 4.30 -14.78 8.47
N LEU A 364 5.25 -15.67 8.18
CA LEU A 364 6.20 -15.49 7.09
C LEU A 364 5.52 -15.42 5.72
N LYS A 365 4.46 -16.21 5.48
CA LYS A 365 3.66 -16.11 4.24
C LYS A 365 2.96 -14.75 4.13
N VAL A 366 2.43 -14.23 5.24
CA VAL A 366 1.80 -12.89 5.28
C VAL A 366 2.83 -11.80 5.00
N GLN A 367 3.99 -11.83 5.67
CA GLN A 367 5.09 -10.89 5.44
C GLN A 367 5.58 -10.93 3.99
N SER A 368 5.69 -12.13 3.42
CA SER A 368 6.09 -12.32 2.02
C SER A 368 5.07 -11.72 1.05
N ALA A 369 3.77 -11.89 1.33
CA ALA A 369 2.71 -11.31 0.50
C ALA A 369 2.73 -9.78 0.50
N LEU A 370 2.88 -9.17 1.68
CA LEU A 370 3.01 -7.72 1.84
C LEU A 370 4.30 -7.17 1.20
N ALA A 371 5.40 -7.94 1.28
CA ALA A 371 6.65 -7.60 0.62
C ALA A 371 6.50 -7.61 -0.91
N VAL A 372 5.84 -8.63 -1.48
CA VAL A 372 5.54 -8.70 -2.91
C VAL A 372 4.69 -7.50 -3.33
N LEU A 373 3.60 -7.21 -2.62
CA LEU A 373 2.72 -6.06 -2.88
C LEU A 373 3.50 -4.74 -2.97
N SER A 374 4.37 -4.49 -1.99
CA SER A 374 5.18 -3.27 -1.95
C SER A 374 6.20 -3.26 -3.10
N THR A 375 6.90 -4.37 -3.32
CA THR A 375 7.96 -4.48 -4.33
C THR A 375 7.44 -4.31 -5.76
N ILE A 376 6.30 -4.89 -6.11
CA ILE A 376 5.76 -4.78 -7.49
C ILE A 376 5.31 -3.36 -7.85
N THR A 377 5.00 -2.55 -6.84
CA THR A 377 4.67 -1.12 -7.01
C THR A 377 5.91 -0.22 -6.89
N GLY A 378 7.07 -0.80 -6.59
CA GLY A 378 8.34 -0.11 -6.45
C GLY A 378 8.66 0.33 -5.02
N GLY A 379 7.79 0.12 -4.04
CA GLY A 379 8.06 0.40 -2.63
C GLY A 379 8.68 -0.80 -1.89
N TRP A 380 8.69 -0.73 -0.57
CA TRP A 380 9.26 -1.75 0.31
C TRP A 380 8.49 -1.86 1.63
N ILE A 381 8.88 -2.83 2.45
CA ILE A 381 8.23 -3.14 3.72
C ILE A 381 9.16 -2.91 4.89
N GLU A 382 8.61 -2.45 6.02
CA GLU A 382 9.34 -2.25 7.26
C GLU A 382 8.59 -2.78 8.48
N PHE A 383 9.33 -3.08 9.54
CA PHE A 383 8.79 -3.67 10.77
C PHE A 383 8.92 -2.69 11.93
N LEU A 384 7.79 -2.27 12.49
CA LEU A 384 7.73 -1.38 13.64
C LEU A 384 7.61 -2.23 14.92
N GLU A 385 8.74 -2.80 15.36
CA GLU A 385 8.84 -3.66 16.56
C GLU A 385 8.78 -2.85 17.87
N ASP A 386 9.16 -1.56 17.82
CA ASP A 386 9.15 -0.63 18.94
C ASP A 386 8.79 0.81 18.51
N ARG A 387 8.19 1.59 19.42
CA ARG A 387 7.79 3.00 19.16
C ARG A 387 8.97 3.89 18.76
N SER A 388 10.14 3.64 19.33
CA SER A 388 11.35 4.42 19.06
C SER A 388 11.80 4.34 17.60
N GLN A 389 11.46 3.25 16.90
CA GLN A 389 11.83 3.04 15.49
C GLN A 389 10.99 3.86 14.52
N ALA A 390 9.80 4.35 14.94
CA ALA A 390 8.88 5.02 14.04
C ALA A 390 9.53 6.21 13.31
N SER A 391 10.21 7.10 14.06
CA SER A 391 10.85 8.27 13.48
C SER A 391 11.86 7.90 12.39
N GLU A 392 12.66 6.86 12.61
CA GLU A 392 13.64 6.37 11.64
C GLU A 392 12.95 5.76 10.41
N ILE A 393 11.98 4.87 10.61
CA ILE A 393 11.24 4.19 9.54
C ILE A 393 10.56 5.20 8.61
N TYR A 394 9.78 6.15 9.14
CA TYR A 394 9.12 7.14 8.29
C TYR A 394 10.10 8.15 7.70
N SER A 395 11.20 8.48 8.40
CA SER A 395 12.28 9.26 7.79
C SER A 395 12.85 8.55 6.56
N HIS A 396 13.04 7.24 6.65
CA HIS A 396 13.56 6.42 5.55
C HIS A 396 12.57 6.37 4.38
N ILE A 397 11.27 6.19 4.65
CA ILE A 397 10.22 6.26 3.60
C ILE A 397 10.24 7.61 2.90
N PHE A 398 10.27 8.73 3.62
CA PHE A 398 10.33 10.06 2.99
C PHE A 398 11.65 10.30 2.26
N LEU A 399 12.76 9.77 2.77
CA LEU A 399 14.05 9.85 2.10
C LEU A 399 14.03 9.10 0.77
N ASP A 400 13.45 7.92 0.73
CA ASP A 400 13.22 7.12 -0.47
C ASP A 400 12.36 7.90 -1.47
N ILE A 401 11.19 8.36 -1.03
CA ILE A 401 10.25 9.16 -1.85
C ILE A 401 10.94 10.40 -2.45
N ASN A 402 11.76 11.10 -1.66
CA ASN A 402 12.45 12.32 -2.07
C ASN A 402 13.62 12.04 -3.03
N ARG A 403 14.22 10.86 -2.98
CA ARG A 403 15.40 10.50 -3.79
C ARG A 403 15.05 9.74 -5.07
N ARG A 404 13.77 9.53 -5.35
CA ARG A 404 13.31 8.92 -6.60
C ARG A 404 13.46 9.87 -7.78
N TYR A 405 13.69 9.29 -8.94
CA TYR A 405 13.59 9.94 -10.24
C TYR A 405 12.25 9.57 -10.85
N VAL A 406 11.45 10.56 -11.21
CA VAL A 406 10.20 10.35 -11.94
C VAL A 406 10.50 10.45 -13.41
N VAL A 407 10.41 9.32 -14.11
CA VAL A 407 10.74 9.18 -15.52
C VAL A 407 9.47 8.83 -16.27
N GLY A 408 9.08 9.70 -17.20
CA GLY A 408 7.93 9.47 -18.07
C GLY A 408 8.33 9.33 -19.53
N TYR A 409 7.60 8.51 -20.27
CA TYR A 409 7.79 8.31 -21.70
C TYR A 409 6.44 8.13 -22.42
N TYR A 410 6.44 8.36 -23.73
CA TYR A 410 5.28 8.13 -24.58
C TYR A 410 5.40 6.75 -25.23
N PRO A 411 4.51 5.79 -24.94
CA PRO A 411 4.56 4.47 -25.55
C PRO A 411 4.48 4.53 -27.09
N ILE A 412 5.30 3.72 -27.76
CA ILE A 412 5.17 3.51 -29.21
C ILE A 412 3.91 2.69 -29.48
N ASN A 413 3.63 1.67 -28.66
CA ASN A 413 2.37 0.94 -28.74
C ASN A 413 1.25 1.75 -28.09
N LYS A 414 0.32 2.25 -28.91
CA LYS A 414 -0.85 3.04 -28.47
C LYS A 414 -2.13 2.22 -28.35
N GLU A 415 -2.07 0.89 -28.47
CA GLU A 415 -3.26 0.05 -28.32
C GLU A 415 -3.79 0.12 -26.87
N HIS A 416 -5.10 0.33 -26.73
CA HIS A 416 -5.81 0.25 -25.47
C HIS A 416 -6.33 -1.18 -25.29
N ASP A 417 -5.41 -2.13 -25.16
CA ASP A 417 -5.73 -3.56 -25.14
C ASP A 417 -5.81 -4.15 -23.73
N GLY A 418 -5.61 -3.34 -22.69
CA GLY A 418 -5.59 -3.79 -21.30
C GLY A 418 -4.45 -4.76 -20.98
N LYS A 419 -3.46 -4.94 -21.87
CA LYS A 419 -2.39 -5.92 -21.66
C LYS A 419 -1.26 -5.32 -20.82
N ARG A 420 -0.58 -6.22 -20.12
CA ARG A 420 0.61 -5.89 -19.33
C ARG A 420 1.81 -5.66 -20.24
N ARG A 421 2.53 -4.57 -20.00
CA ARG A 421 3.77 -4.19 -20.69
C ARG A 421 4.90 -4.10 -19.67
N LYS A 422 6.07 -4.64 -20.00
CA LYS A 422 7.25 -4.62 -19.13
C LYS A 422 7.99 -3.30 -19.32
N ILE A 423 8.37 -2.67 -18.22
CA ILE A 423 9.24 -1.49 -18.20
C ILE A 423 10.61 -1.92 -17.67
N ASP A 424 11.65 -1.51 -18.37
CA ASP A 424 13.03 -1.57 -17.91
C ASP A 424 13.65 -0.18 -17.93
N ILE A 425 14.36 0.17 -16.87
CA ILE A 425 15.05 1.45 -16.73
C ILE A 425 16.51 1.15 -16.46
N GLU A 426 17.36 1.70 -17.31
CA GLU A 426 18.81 1.58 -17.22
C GLU A 426 19.43 2.97 -17.08
N VAL A 427 20.59 3.04 -16.42
CA VAL A 427 21.41 4.25 -16.34
C VAL A 427 22.59 4.09 -17.30
N LYS A 428 22.72 5.02 -18.26
CA LYS A 428 23.76 4.98 -19.29
C LYS A 428 25.14 4.96 -18.66
N GLY A 429 25.98 4.03 -19.11
CA GLY A 429 27.35 3.91 -18.61
C GLY A 429 27.48 3.32 -17.21
N HIS A 430 26.37 2.96 -16.54
CA HIS A 430 26.35 2.48 -15.16
C HIS A 430 25.58 1.15 -15.00
N PRO A 431 26.07 0.04 -15.57
CA PRO A 431 25.45 -1.28 -15.41
C PRO A 431 25.49 -1.81 -13.95
N GLU A 432 26.35 -1.24 -13.12
CA GLU A 432 26.48 -1.56 -11.69
C GLU A 432 25.35 -0.99 -10.83
N TYR A 433 24.60 0.00 -11.34
CA TYR A 433 23.50 0.60 -10.60
C TYR A 433 22.27 -0.29 -10.57
N LEU A 434 21.69 -0.45 -9.38
CA LEU A 434 20.42 -1.13 -9.20
C LEU A 434 19.28 -0.12 -9.29
N VAL A 435 18.41 -0.29 -10.28
CA VAL A 435 17.19 0.52 -10.41
C VAL A 435 16.00 -0.20 -9.78
N VAL A 436 15.51 0.34 -8.68
CA VAL A 436 14.32 -0.11 -7.95
C VAL A 436 13.13 0.74 -8.35
N GLY A 437 11.99 0.12 -8.64
CA GLY A 437 10.79 0.80 -9.08
C GLY A 437 9.87 -0.16 -9.83
N ARG A 438 8.77 0.38 -10.36
CA ARG A 438 7.77 -0.40 -11.09
C ARG A 438 8.38 -1.06 -12.35
N LYS A 439 8.21 -2.37 -12.48
CA LYS A 439 8.76 -3.17 -13.58
C LYS A 439 7.78 -3.48 -14.72
N SER A 440 6.51 -3.10 -14.55
CA SER A 440 5.49 -3.26 -15.57
C SER A 440 4.27 -2.40 -15.25
N TYR A 441 3.48 -2.12 -16.27
CA TYR A 441 2.17 -1.48 -16.14
C TYR A 441 1.16 -2.20 -17.04
N TYR A 442 -0.12 -1.90 -16.86
CA TYR A 442 -1.17 -2.33 -17.78
C TYR A 442 -1.55 -1.17 -18.67
N ALA A 443 -1.61 -1.38 -19.98
CA ALA A 443 -2.18 -0.42 -20.91
C ALA A 443 -3.66 -0.15 -20.54
N PRO A 444 -4.22 1.03 -20.89
CA PRO A 444 -5.65 1.26 -20.79
C PRO A 444 -6.42 0.15 -21.52
N GLY A 445 -7.57 -0.26 -20.99
CA GLY A 445 -8.48 -1.17 -21.65
C GLY A 445 -9.27 -0.48 -22.78
N PRO A 446 -9.96 -1.25 -23.63
CA PRO A 446 -10.76 -0.69 -24.72
C PRO A 446 -11.92 0.21 -24.25
N GLU A 447 -12.32 0.07 -22.98
CA GLU A 447 -13.40 0.84 -22.35
C GLU A 447 -12.87 1.89 -21.34
N ASP A 448 -11.54 2.04 -21.19
CA ASP A 448 -10.91 3.00 -20.27
C ASP A 448 -10.67 4.38 -20.90
#